data_AF-A0A2D4JDD2-F1
#
_entry.id   AF-A0A2D4JDD2-F1
#
_cell.length_a   1.000
_cell.length_b   1.000
_cell.length_c   1.000
_cell.angle_alpha   90.00
_cell.angle_beta   90.00
_cell.angle_gamma   90.00
#
_symmetry.space_group_name_H-M   'P 1'
#
loop_
_entity.id
_entity.type
_entity.pdbx_description
1 polymer ?
#
loop_
_entity_poly.entity_id
_entity_poly.type
_entity_poly.pdbx_seq_one_letter_code
_entity_poly.pdbx_strand_id
1 'polypeptide(L)'
;VTDLRIRLLRPATGELYVDPQHLTRYFYAISDIKVVGRCKCNLHATGCKIENKKLLCECEHNTTGPDCGKCKKNYQGRPWSPGSYLPIPKGTANICMPSISSIGKC
;
A
#
# COMPACT_ATOMS: atom_id res chain seq x y z
N VAL A 1 2.08 -3.14 -3.40
CA VAL A 1 3.54 -3.41 -3.38
C VAL A 1 4.04 -2.96 -2.02
N THR A 2 4.72 -3.83 -1.28
CA THR A 2 5.36 -3.50 0.00
C THR A 2 6.86 -3.28 -0.17
N ASP A 3 7.45 -4.00 -1.13
CA ASP A 3 8.89 -4.04 -1.37
C ASP A 3 9.16 -3.99 -2.88
N LEU A 4 10.21 -3.27 -3.26
CA LEU A 4 10.73 -3.24 -4.63
C LEU A 4 12.16 -3.80 -4.61
N ARG A 5 12.48 -4.63 -5.60
CA ARG A 5 13.84 -5.16 -5.79
C ARG A 5 14.29 -4.92 -7.22
N ILE A 6 15.36 -4.14 -7.38
CA ILE A 6 16.03 -3.95 -8.66
C ILE A 6 17.06 -5.07 -8.81
N ARG A 7 16.87 -5.96 -9.78
CA ARG A 7 17.80 -7.04 -10.10
C ARG A 7 18.60 -6.67 -11.35
N LEU A 8 19.82 -6.21 -11.15
CA LEU A 8 20.74 -5.84 -12.23
C LEU A 8 21.44 -7.10 -12.76
N LEU A 9 21.20 -7.44 -14.03
CA LEU A 9 21.67 -8.71 -14.62
C LEU A 9 22.99 -8.57 -15.39
N ARG A 10 23.14 -7.53 -16.21
CA ARG A 10 24.37 -7.21 -16.94
C ARG A 10 24.58 -5.70 -17.04
N PRO A 11 25.80 -5.18 -16.79
CA PRO A 11 26.11 -3.77 -16.95
C PRO A 11 26.13 -3.37 -18.43
N ALA A 12 26.07 -2.06 -18.70
CA ALA A 12 26.22 -1.56 -20.06
C ALA A 12 27.64 -1.84 -20.56
N THR A 13 27.77 -2.56 -21.68
CA THR A 13 29.07 -2.90 -22.28
C THR A 13 29.48 -1.96 -23.40
N GLY A 14 28.54 -1.22 -24.00
CA GLY A 14 28.80 -0.30 -25.12
C GLY A 14 29.18 -0.98 -26.45
N GLU A 15 29.99 -2.04 -26.40
CA GLU A 15 30.46 -2.83 -27.54
C GLU A 15 29.83 -4.24 -27.57
N LEU A 16 29.96 -4.93 -28.73
CA LEU A 16 29.49 -6.31 -28.95
C LEU A 16 30.25 -7.33 -28.08
N TYR A 17 31.48 -7.01 -27.67
CA TYR A 17 32.34 -7.87 -26.86
C TYR A 17 32.82 -7.13 -25.62
N VAL A 18 33.01 -7.86 -24.52
CA VAL A 18 33.59 -7.33 -23.29
C VAL A 18 35.10 -7.31 -23.46
N ASP A 19 35.72 -6.13 -23.41
CA ASP A 19 37.17 -6.04 -23.35
C ASP A 19 37.70 -6.55 -21.98
N PRO A 20 38.44 -7.67 -21.96
CA PRO A 20 38.95 -8.26 -20.73
C PRO A 20 40.11 -7.47 -20.10
N GLN A 21 40.77 -6.56 -20.83
CA GLN A 21 41.90 -5.77 -20.32
C GLN A 21 41.43 -4.57 -19.50
N HIS A 22 40.21 -4.08 -19.72
CA HIS A 22 39.65 -2.98 -18.93
C HIS A 22 38.24 -3.31 -18.44
N LEU A 23 38.12 -4.23 -17.49
CA LEU A 23 36.85 -4.59 -16.88
C LEU A 23 36.27 -3.51 -15.96
N THR A 24 37.11 -2.56 -15.52
CA THR A 24 36.76 -1.49 -14.56
C THR A 24 35.74 -0.47 -15.09
N ARG A 25 35.55 -0.38 -16.41
CA ARG A 25 34.53 0.49 -17.05
C ARG A 25 33.12 -0.10 -17.02
N TYR A 26 32.96 -1.39 -16.73
CA TYR A 26 31.65 -2.03 -16.68
C TYR A 26 31.13 -2.07 -15.25
N PHE A 27 30.39 -1.05 -14.86
CA PHE A 27 29.81 -0.93 -13.54
C PHE A 27 28.38 -0.42 -13.61
N TYR A 28 27.68 -0.51 -12.49
CA TYR A 28 26.38 0.14 -12.33
C TYR A 28 26.56 1.39 -11.49
N ALA A 29 25.96 2.49 -11.93
CA ALA A 29 25.83 3.71 -11.14
C ALA A 29 24.38 4.17 -11.23
N ILE A 30 23.73 4.30 -10.07
CA ILE A 30 22.34 4.76 -9.96
C ILE A 30 22.40 6.16 -9.35
N SER A 31 21.94 7.15 -10.11
CA SER A 31 21.94 8.55 -9.67
C SER A 31 20.73 8.89 -8.79
N ASP A 32 19.55 8.34 -9.10
CA ASP A 32 18.32 8.63 -8.37
C ASP A 32 17.27 7.52 -8.55
N ILE A 33 16.42 7.32 -7.55
CA ILE A 33 15.28 6.40 -7.58
C ILE A 33 14.04 7.14 -7.06
N LYS A 34 13.14 7.53 -7.97
CA LYS A 34 11.86 8.18 -7.62
C LYS A 34 10.72 7.18 -7.61
N VAL A 35 10.06 7.02 -6.46
CA VAL A 35 8.85 6.20 -6.30
C VAL A 35 7.72 7.08 -5.82
N VAL A 36 6.69 7.25 -6.64
CA VAL A 36 5.49 8.03 -6.32
C VAL A 36 4.29 7.09 -6.25
N GLY A 37 3.52 7.17 -5.18
CA GLY A 37 2.35 6.30 -4.97
C GLY A 37 1.47 6.79 -3.83
N ARG A 38 0.35 6.10 -3.63
CA ARG A 38 -0.53 6.30 -2.46
C ARG A 38 -0.48 5.05 -1.58
N CYS A 39 -0.62 5.23 -0.28
CA CYS A 39 -0.80 4.13 0.65
C CYS A 39 -2.11 3.37 0.34
N LYS A 40 -2.10 2.05 0.58
CA LYS A 40 -3.25 1.18 0.34
C LYS A 40 -4.17 1.18 1.56
N CYS A 41 -5.18 2.04 1.55
CA CYS A 41 -6.15 2.12 2.65
C CYS A 41 -7.52 1.51 2.33
N ASN A 42 -7.63 0.71 1.26
CA ASN A 42 -8.87 0.08 0.80
C ASN A 42 -10.07 1.05 0.69
N LEU A 43 -9.80 2.32 0.32
CA LEU A 43 -10.80 3.41 0.26
C LEU A 43 -11.49 3.73 1.60
N HIS A 44 -10.83 3.49 2.71
CA HIS A 44 -11.30 3.84 4.06
C HIS A 44 -10.41 4.85 4.80
N ALA A 45 -9.48 5.52 4.11
CA ALA A 45 -8.74 6.64 4.68
C ALA A 45 -8.38 7.64 3.58
N THR A 46 -8.29 8.90 3.95
CA THR A 46 -7.82 10.00 3.08
C THR A 46 -6.35 10.31 3.28
N GLY A 47 -5.81 10.00 4.46
CA GLY A 47 -4.43 10.26 4.88
C GLY A 47 -3.73 9.03 5.44
N CYS A 48 -2.41 9.14 5.52
CA CYS A 48 -1.52 8.15 6.13
C CYS A 48 -0.50 8.86 7.00
N LYS A 49 -0.23 8.28 8.17
CA LYS A 49 0.70 8.83 9.16
C LYS A 49 1.86 7.86 9.41
N ILE A 50 2.99 8.40 9.82
CA ILE A 50 4.15 7.59 10.23
C ILE A 50 4.05 7.35 11.74
N GLU A 51 4.01 6.08 12.13
CA GLU A 51 3.97 5.66 13.53
C GLU A 51 4.97 4.51 13.73
N ASN A 52 5.86 4.61 14.73
CA ASN A 52 6.89 3.61 15.01
C ASN A 52 7.72 3.19 13.77
N LYS A 53 8.12 4.18 12.95
CA LYS A 53 8.86 3.99 11.68
C LYS A 53 8.11 3.18 10.61
N LYS A 54 6.78 3.05 10.72
CA LYS A 54 5.92 2.42 9.71
C LYS A 54 4.87 3.42 9.23
N LEU A 55 4.57 3.40 7.94
CA LEU A 55 3.47 4.18 7.36
C LEU A 55 2.16 3.40 7.57
N LEU A 56 1.17 4.02 8.22
CA LEU A 56 -0.13 3.42 8.52
C LEU A 56 -1.26 4.33 8.03
N CYS A 57 -2.35 3.73 7.57
CA CYS A 57 -3.56 4.46 7.22
C CYS A 57 -4.27 5.04 8.44
N GLU A 58 -4.82 6.24 8.31
CA GLU A 58 -5.69 6.85 9.31
C GLU A 58 -7.14 6.38 9.08
N CYS A 59 -7.44 5.17 9.54
CA CYS A 59 -8.67 4.47 9.16
C CYS A 59 -9.97 5.12 9.66
N GLU A 60 -10.88 5.34 8.73
CA GLU A 60 -12.26 5.80 8.90
C GLU A 60 -13.25 4.63 8.71
N HIS A 61 -14.54 4.93 8.54
CA HIS A 61 -15.59 3.94 8.22
C HIS A 61 -15.66 2.73 9.15
N ASN A 62 -15.31 2.91 10.43
CA ASN A 62 -15.23 1.86 11.45
C ASN A 62 -14.27 0.71 11.12
N THR A 63 -13.24 0.99 10.32
CA THR A 63 -12.18 0.03 9.98
C THR A 63 -10.93 0.22 10.84
N THR A 64 -10.04 -0.76 10.83
CA THR A 64 -8.78 -0.77 11.59
C THR A 64 -7.72 -1.65 10.89
N GLY A 65 -6.49 -1.61 11.40
CA GLY A 65 -5.31 -2.27 10.83
C GLY A 65 -4.51 -1.36 9.91
N PRO A 66 -3.33 -1.80 9.44
CA PRO A 66 -2.40 -0.97 8.69
C PRO A 66 -2.98 -0.42 7.38
N ASP A 67 -3.82 -1.23 6.71
CA ASP A 67 -4.43 -0.93 5.42
C ASP A 67 -5.96 -0.72 5.51
N CYS A 68 -6.51 -0.60 6.72
CA CYS A 68 -7.97 -0.56 6.95
C CYS A 68 -8.73 -1.82 6.48
N GLY A 69 -8.05 -2.97 6.51
CA GLY A 69 -8.55 -4.26 6.00
C GLY A 69 -9.41 -5.07 6.98
N LYS A 70 -9.83 -4.48 8.11
CA LYS A 70 -10.63 -5.16 9.14
C LYS A 70 -11.62 -4.18 9.77
N CYS A 71 -12.76 -4.69 10.24
CA CYS A 71 -13.67 -3.90 11.05
C CYS A 71 -13.16 -3.76 12.50
N LYS A 72 -13.46 -2.62 13.14
CA LYS A 72 -13.23 -2.41 14.58
C LYS A 72 -14.05 -3.41 15.40
N LYS A 73 -13.61 -3.65 16.63
CA LYS A 73 -14.39 -4.41 17.62
C LYS A 73 -15.77 -3.75 17.77
N ASN A 74 -16.83 -4.55 17.87
CA ASN A 74 -18.24 -4.12 17.90
C ASN A 74 -18.81 -3.59 16.58
N TYR A 75 -18.05 -3.58 15.48
CA TYR A 75 -18.53 -3.20 14.14
C TYR A 75 -18.47 -4.37 13.16
N GLN A 76 -18.82 -5.57 13.63
CA GLN A 76 -18.74 -6.82 12.88
C GLN A 76 -20.14 -7.38 12.54
N GLY A 77 -21.15 -6.50 12.44
CA GLY A 77 -22.52 -6.88 12.05
C GLY A 77 -22.63 -7.41 10.62
N ARG A 78 -21.62 -7.15 9.78
CA ARG A 78 -21.44 -7.77 8.46
C ARG A 78 -19.96 -8.05 8.18
N PRO A 79 -19.63 -8.95 7.25
CA PRO A 79 -18.26 -9.13 6.78
C PRO A 79 -17.67 -7.82 6.24
N TRP A 80 -16.36 -7.64 6.45
CA TRP A 80 -15.63 -6.50 5.89
C TRP A 80 -15.61 -6.55 4.37
N SER A 81 -15.76 -5.40 3.73
CA SER A 81 -15.52 -5.22 2.29
C SER A 81 -14.84 -3.87 2.04
N PRO A 82 -13.93 -3.79 1.04
CA PRO A 82 -13.26 -2.55 0.71
C PRO A 82 -14.26 -1.54 0.13
N GLY A 83 -13.94 -0.24 0.18
CA GLY A 83 -14.69 0.75 -0.57
C GLY A 83 -14.60 0.53 -2.08
N SER A 84 -15.52 1.12 -2.83
CA SER A 84 -15.56 1.11 -4.28
C SER A 84 -15.63 2.53 -4.82
N TYR A 85 -14.99 2.78 -5.96
CA TYR A 85 -15.10 4.04 -6.67
C TYR A 85 -16.47 4.27 -7.32
N LEU A 86 -17.33 3.23 -7.37
CA LEU A 86 -18.64 3.30 -7.99
C LEU A 86 -19.76 3.40 -6.92
N PRO A 87 -20.86 4.14 -7.21
CA PRO A 87 -21.09 4.93 -8.43
C PRO A 87 -20.37 6.29 -8.40
N ILE A 88 -19.96 6.77 -9.57
CA ILE A 88 -19.34 8.10 -9.72
C ILE A 88 -20.40 9.18 -9.41
N PRO A 89 -20.07 10.29 -8.71
CA PRO A 89 -18.70 10.72 -8.33
C PRO A 89 -18.26 10.31 -6.92
N LYS A 90 -19.16 9.79 -6.08
CA LYS A 90 -18.88 9.60 -4.64
C LYS A 90 -18.35 8.22 -4.28
N GLY A 91 -18.61 7.21 -5.10
CA GLY A 91 -18.30 5.82 -4.75
C GLY A 91 -19.19 5.27 -3.64
N THR A 92 -18.80 4.12 -3.10
CA THR A 92 -19.41 3.50 -1.93
C THR A 92 -18.35 3.14 -0.90
N ALA A 93 -18.56 3.57 0.34
CA ALA A 93 -17.58 3.38 1.41
C ALA A 93 -17.62 1.99 2.06
N ASN A 94 -18.69 1.20 1.84
CA ASN A 94 -18.84 -0.14 2.41
C ASN A 94 -18.52 -0.23 3.92
N ILE A 95 -19.07 0.73 4.67
CA ILE A 95 -18.78 0.97 6.10
C ILE A 95 -19.06 -0.28 6.96
N CYS A 96 -18.21 -0.54 7.95
CA CYS A 96 -18.45 -1.61 8.92
C CYS A 96 -19.66 -1.31 9.83
N MET A 97 -20.54 -2.29 10.01
CA MET A 97 -21.81 -2.14 10.74
C MET A 97 -21.71 -2.63 12.20
N PRO A 98 -22.38 -1.99 13.17
CA PRO A 98 -22.42 -2.45 14.55
C PRO A 98 -22.84 -3.92 14.68
N SER A 99 -22.21 -4.65 15.59
CA SER A 99 -22.58 -6.04 15.90
C SER A 99 -23.91 -6.08 16.66
N ILE A 100 -24.76 -7.09 16.41
CA ILE A 100 -26.07 -7.25 17.06
C ILE A 100 -25.94 -7.29 18.60
N SER A 101 -24.86 -7.87 19.12
CA SER A 101 -24.53 -7.88 20.56
C SER A 101 -24.25 -6.50 21.17
N SER A 102 -24.06 -5.46 20.35
CA SER A 102 -23.79 -4.08 20.76
C SER A 102 -25.06 -3.23 20.78
N ILE A 103 -26.14 -3.71 20.15
CA ILE A 103 -27.42 -3.01 19.99
C ILE A 103 -28.38 -3.38 21.14
N GLY A 104 -28.12 -4.48 21.85
CA GLY A 104 -28.98 -5.04 22.90
C GLY A 104 -28.38 -5.02 24.31
N LYS A 105 -27.79 -3.91 24.76
CA LYS A 105 -27.73 -3.61 26.20
C LYS A 105 -28.89 -2.66 26.52
N CYS A 106 -30.09 -3.23 26.60
CA CYS A 106 -31.18 -2.67 27.39
C CYS A 106 -31.18 -3.37 28.74
#